data_AF-V5H7M6-F1
#
_entry.id   AF-V5H7M6-F1
#
_cell.length_a   1.000
_cell.length_b   1.000
_cell.length_c   1.000
_cell.angle_alpha   90.00
_cell.angle_beta   90.00
_cell.angle_gamma   90.00
#
_symmetry.space_group_name_H-M   'P 1'
#
loop_
_entity.id
_entity.type
_entity.pdbx_description
1 polymer ?
#
loop_
_entity_poly.entity_id
_entity_poly.type
_entity_poly.pdbx_seq_one_letter_code
_entity_poly.pdbx_strand_id
1 'polypeptide(L)'
;MSPVAMTITILTLLVTASQLVRARESKPSSIPKVNLAVHFVYDRYFEQISKFRDESGRYRDYFTTFLNIVELWFRSSKLPHYLKLTLHAATEGPLNDIDNEPDGEEKSVDRTMSDESSQEEDFDKSETPYQPCRNRSVTMKKFKYHVETQDAYRGADVVIFVTGLCINLEADANKEWEGFSKPGLICTKSAVGVVHDDGKTFNGTRSAALQLALMLGANEDAKTNCK
;
A
#
# COMPACT_ATOMS: atom_id res chain seq x y z
N MET A 1 -39.74 16.77 -83.11
CA MET A 1 -39.95 15.60 -82.23
C MET A 1 -38.61 14.92 -82.04
N SER A 2 -38.15 14.79 -80.79
CA SER A 2 -36.95 14.03 -80.37
C SER A 2 -37.23 12.51 -80.41
N PRO A 3 -36.25 11.57 -80.36
CA PRO A 3 -35.23 11.41 -79.28
C PRO A 3 -33.78 11.30 -79.81
N VAL A 4 -32.76 11.92 -79.18
CA VAL A 4 -31.98 11.55 -77.97
C VAL A 4 -31.07 10.30 -78.11
N ALA A 5 -29.76 10.62 -78.19
CA ALA A 5 -28.56 10.00 -77.57
C ALA A 5 -28.24 8.51 -77.76
N MET A 6 -26.96 8.19 -78.01
CA MET A 6 -25.99 7.91 -76.93
C MET A 6 -24.63 7.52 -77.54
N THR A 7 -23.70 8.48 -77.61
CA THR A 7 -22.27 8.22 -77.84
C THR A 7 -21.65 7.76 -76.52
N ILE A 8 -21.12 6.53 -76.50
CA ILE A 8 -20.40 5.98 -75.36
C ILE A 8 -18.94 6.38 -75.47
N THR A 9 -18.54 7.39 -74.70
CA THR A 9 -17.13 7.76 -74.50
C THR A 9 -16.54 6.84 -73.44
N ILE A 10 -15.59 5.98 -73.82
CA ILE A 10 -14.90 5.09 -72.89
C ILE A 10 -13.93 5.93 -72.03
N LEU A 11 -14.30 6.15 -70.78
CA LEU A 11 -13.47 6.80 -69.78
C LEU A 11 -12.43 5.79 -69.25
N THR A 12 -11.16 5.98 -69.56
CA THR A 12 -10.05 5.23 -68.96
C THR A 12 -9.91 5.61 -67.48
N LEU A 13 -10.27 4.68 -66.58
CA LEU A 13 -10.00 4.78 -65.15
C LEU A 13 -8.51 4.48 -64.88
N LEU A 14 -7.75 5.53 -64.58
CA LEU A 14 -6.41 5.42 -63.98
C LEU A 14 -6.57 4.89 -62.55
N VAL A 15 -6.23 3.62 -62.34
CA VAL A 15 -6.05 3.05 -61.00
C VAL A 15 -4.68 3.49 -60.49
N THR A 16 -4.65 4.51 -59.63
CA THR A 16 -3.46 4.78 -58.83
C THR A 16 -3.37 3.71 -57.75
N ALA A 17 -2.35 2.86 -57.84
CA ALA A 17 -2.02 1.92 -56.78
C ALA A 17 -1.53 2.71 -55.56
N SER A 18 -2.44 3.03 -54.64
CA SER A 18 -2.06 3.47 -53.31
C SER A 18 -1.31 2.33 -52.64
N GLN A 19 -0.01 2.52 -52.36
CA GLN A 19 0.73 1.62 -51.49
C GLN A 19 0.07 1.67 -50.11
N LEU A 20 -0.81 0.71 -49.86
CA LEU A 20 -1.34 0.45 -48.54
C LEU A 20 -0.15 -0.09 -47.73
N VAL A 21 0.55 0.80 -47.02
CA VAL A 21 1.49 0.42 -45.97
C VAL A 21 0.67 -0.36 -44.96
N ARG A 22 0.77 -1.69 -45.01
CA ARG A 22 0.21 -2.58 -43.98
C ARG A 22 1.03 -2.32 -42.73
N ALA A 23 0.57 -1.38 -41.90
CA ALA A 23 1.07 -1.22 -40.56
C ALA A 23 0.88 -2.58 -39.89
N ARG A 24 1.99 -3.28 -39.66
CA ARG A 24 2.00 -4.49 -38.86
C ARG A 24 1.62 -4.01 -37.48
N GLU A 25 0.37 -4.24 -37.05
CA GLU A 25 -0.04 -4.00 -35.67
C GLU A 25 0.94 -4.75 -34.78
N SER A 26 1.86 -4.01 -34.17
CA SER A 26 2.62 -4.51 -33.04
C SER A 26 1.57 -4.76 -31.97
N LYS A 27 1.43 -6.02 -31.53
CA LYS A 27 0.76 -6.31 -30.27
C LYS A 27 1.33 -5.30 -29.26
N PRO A 28 0.47 -4.50 -28.57
CA PRO A 28 0.98 -3.68 -27.49
C PRO A 28 1.73 -4.61 -26.56
N SER A 29 3.01 -4.30 -26.30
CA SER A 29 3.76 -4.94 -25.23
C SER A 29 2.85 -4.88 -24.00
N SER A 30 2.39 -6.02 -23.51
CA SER A 30 1.55 -6.06 -22.32
C SER A 30 2.31 -5.33 -21.23
N ILE A 31 1.77 -4.22 -20.73
CA ILE A 31 2.38 -3.46 -19.65
C ILE A 31 2.74 -4.45 -18.54
N PRO A 32 4.01 -4.52 -18.09
CA PRO A 32 4.40 -5.46 -17.07
C PRO A 32 3.56 -5.19 -15.83
N LYS A 33 2.83 -6.23 -15.40
CA LYS A 33 1.98 -6.19 -14.23
C LYS A 33 2.77 -6.75 -13.05
N VAL A 34 3.06 -5.89 -12.08
CA VAL A 34 3.65 -6.28 -10.81
C VAL A 34 2.52 -6.78 -9.91
N ASN A 35 2.62 -8.00 -9.40
CA ASN A 35 1.69 -8.54 -8.42
C ASN A 35 2.45 -8.75 -7.11
N LEU A 36 1.94 -8.18 -6.02
CA LEU A 36 2.53 -8.30 -4.69
C LEU A 36 1.53 -8.88 -3.70
N ALA A 37 1.96 -9.89 -2.96
CA ALA A 37 1.30 -10.44 -1.81
C ALA A 37 1.69 -9.63 -0.55
N VAL A 38 0.72 -9.03 0.12
CA VAL A 38 0.94 -8.15 1.28
C VAL A 38 0.42 -8.82 2.55
N HIS A 39 1.28 -8.90 3.57
CA HIS A 39 0.92 -9.40 4.90
C HIS A 39 0.82 -8.23 5.88
N PHE A 40 -0.33 -8.08 6.53
CA PHE A 40 -0.50 -7.08 7.59
C PHE A 40 -0.25 -7.66 8.97
N VAL A 41 0.54 -6.96 9.76
CA VAL A 41 0.76 -7.23 11.18
C VAL A 41 0.16 -6.05 11.94
N TYR A 42 -0.82 -6.27 12.80
CA TYR A 42 -1.48 -5.18 13.53
C TYR A 42 -1.32 -5.34 15.04
N ASP A 43 -1.21 -4.23 15.76
CA ASP A 43 -1.08 -4.24 17.22
C ASP A 43 -2.43 -4.11 17.95
N ARG A 44 -2.39 -4.33 19.26
CA ARG A 44 -3.55 -4.16 20.15
C ARG A 44 -4.17 -2.76 20.09
N TYR A 45 -3.39 -1.73 19.75
CA TYR A 45 -3.86 -0.35 19.69
C TYR A 45 -4.75 -0.14 18.47
N PHE A 46 -4.36 -0.68 17.31
CA PHE A 46 -5.22 -0.74 16.13
C PHE A 46 -6.48 -1.57 16.42
N GLU A 47 -6.30 -2.70 17.10
CA GLU A 47 -7.38 -3.61 17.45
C GLU A 47 -8.48 -2.97 18.31
N GLN A 48 -8.10 -2.09 19.24
CA GLN A 48 -9.00 -1.37 20.14
C GLN A 48 -9.85 -0.32 19.41
N ILE A 49 -9.33 0.30 18.35
CA ILE A 49 -10.01 1.41 17.64
C ILE A 49 -10.76 0.96 16.39
N SER A 50 -10.32 -0.14 15.78
CA SER A 50 -10.88 -0.63 14.54
C SER A 50 -12.24 -1.29 14.77
N LYS A 51 -13.26 -0.74 14.11
CA LYS A 51 -14.65 -1.21 14.20
C LYS A 51 -14.99 -2.31 13.20
N PHE A 52 -14.10 -2.61 12.27
CA PHE A 52 -14.39 -3.42 11.08
C PHE A 52 -13.80 -4.83 11.19
N ARG A 53 -14.04 -5.49 12.32
CA ARG A 53 -13.79 -6.93 12.43
C ARG A 53 -14.90 -7.68 11.70
N ASP A 54 -14.52 -8.70 10.94
CA ASP A 54 -15.47 -9.68 10.42
C ASP A 54 -16.07 -10.52 11.57
N GLU A 55 -17.07 -11.35 11.26
CA GLU A 55 -17.73 -12.22 12.25
C GLU A 55 -16.77 -13.18 12.97
N SER A 56 -15.58 -13.42 12.39
CA SER A 56 -14.51 -14.23 12.98
C SER A 56 -13.51 -13.43 13.81
N GLY A 57 -13.76 -12.13 14.03
CA GLY A 57 -12.88 -11.23 14.77
C GLY A 57 -11.65 -10.77 13.98
N ARG A 58 -11.59 -11.03 12.67
CA ARG A 58 -10.42 -10.74 11.82
C ARG A 58 -10.65 -9.51 10.94
N TYR A 59 -9.55 -8.95 10.43
CA TYR A 59 -9.55 -7.71 9.64
C TYR A 59 -9.39 -7.94 8.13
N ARG A 60 -9.87 -9.07 7.61
CA ARG A 60 -9.63 -9.45 6.20
C ARG A 60 -10.24 -8.45 5.22
N ASP A 61 -11.50 -8.09 5.41
CA ASP A 61 -12.19 -7.15 4.51
C ASP A 61 -11.64 -5.73 4.66
N TYR A 62 -11.30 -5.33 5.89
CA TYR A 62 -10.66 -4.05 6.16
C TYR A 62 -9.33 -3.93 5.40
N PHE A 63 -8.42 -4.88 5.58
CA PHE A 63 -7.11 -4.82 4.92
C PHE A 63 -7.18 -5.07 3.42
N THR A 64 -8.18 -5.81 2.93
CA THR A 64 -8.46 -5.89 1.49
C THR A 64 -8.86 -4.52 0.94
N THR A 65 -9.73 -3.79 1.64
CA THR A 65 -10.14 -2.43 1.27
C THR A 65 -8.97 -1.46 1.35
N PHE A 66 -8.17 -1.54 2.41
CA PHE A 66 -6.93 -0.78 2.56
C PHE A 66 -6.01 -0.97 1.36
N LEU A 67 -5.74 -2.21 0.93
CA LEU A 67 -4.92 -2.50 -0.25
C LEU A 67 -5.53 -1.96 -1.54
N ASN A 68 -6.84 -2.06 -1.71
CA ASN A 68 -7.51 -1.50 -2.88
C ASN A 68 -7.31 0.02 -2.96
N ILE A 69 -7.33 0.72 -1.82
CA ILE A 69 -7.03 2.16 -1.76
C ILE A 69 -5.55 2.42 -2.08
N VAL A 70 -4.63 1.63 -1.53
CA VAL A 70 -3.19 1.73 -1.86
C VAL A 70 -2.96 1.53 -3.37
N GLU A 71 -3.59 0.54 -3.99
CA GLU A 71 -3.51 0.30 -5.44
C GLU A 71 -3.93 1.53 -6.26
N LEU A 72 -4.96 2.28 -5.81
CA LEU A 72 -5.42 3.47 -6.52
C LEU A 72 -4.35 4.56 -6.60
N TRP A 73 -3.47 4.67 -5.60
CA TRP A 73 -2.35 5.63 -5.62
C TRP A 73 -1.32 5.35 -6.73
N PHE A 74 -1.24 4.11 -7.23
CA PHE A 74 -0.31 3.72 -8.29
C PHE A 74 -0.94 3.76 -9.69
N ARG A 75 -2.24 4.08 -9.80
CA ARG A 75 -2.91 4.14 -11.09
C ARG A 75 -2.58 5.46 -11.78
N SER A 76 -2.22 5.37 -13.06
CA SER A 76 -2.17 6.52 -13.97
C SER A 76 -2.87 6.19 -15.28
N SER A 77 -3.18 7.22 -16.08
CA SER A 77 -3.79 7.03 -17.41
C SER A 77 -2.94 6.16 -18.34
N LYS A 78 -1.61 6.15 -18.16
CA LYS A 78 -0.67 5.34 -18.94
C LYS A 78 -0.44 3.94 -18.35
N LEU A 79 -0.68 3.76 -17.05
CA LEU A 79 -0.38 2.54 -16.30
C LEU A 79 -1.54 2.19 -15.34
N PRO A 80 -2.78 1.96 -15.84
CA PRO A 80 -3.96 1.79 -14.98
C PRO A 80 -3.93 0.49 -14.16
N HIS A 81 -3.12 -0.48 -14.56
CA HIS A 81 -3.02 -1.82 -13.97
C HIS A 81 -1.58 -2.27 -13.74
N TYR A 82 -0.65 -1.32 -13.57
CA TYR A 82 0.77 -1.64 -13.38
C TYR A 82 1.03 -2.42 -12.09
N LEU A 83 0.31 -2.09 -11.01
CA LEU A 83 0.45 -2.73 -9.71
C LEU A 83 -0.86 -3.42 -9.29
N LYS A 84 -0.75 -4.66 -8.84
CA LYS A 84 -1.81 -5.40 -8.17
C LYS A 84 -1.32 -5.86 -6.82
N LEU A 85 -2.07 -5.53 -5.77
CA LEU A 85 -1.84 -5.95 -4.41
C LEU A 85 -2.87 -7.02 -4.04
N THR A 86 -2.43 -8.01 -3.29
CA THR A 86 -3.28 -9.09 -2.80
C THR A 86 -3.01 -9.29 -1.33
N LEU A 87 -4.08 -9.47 -0.55
CA LEU A 87 -3.93 -9.77 0.87
C LEU A 87 -3.41 -11.21 1.00
N HIS A 88 -2.18 -11.36 1.50
CA HIS A 88 -1.61 -12.66 1.85
C HIS A 88 -2.21 -13.15 3.17
N ALA A 89 -2.08 -12.33 4.22
CA ALA A 89 -2.59 -12.59 5.55
C ALA A 89 -2.73 -11.28 6.34
N ALA A 90 -3.52 -11.33 7.41
CA ALA A 90 -3.59 -10.30 8.42
C ALA A 90 -3.51 -11.01 9.78
N THR A 91 -2.51 -10.67 10.58
CA THR A 91 -2.20 -11.32 11.85
C THR A 91 -1.93 -10.29 12.93
N GLU A 92 -2.26 -10.64 14.17
CA GLU A 92 -1.84 -9.86 15.32
C GLU A 92 -0.30 -9.88 15.44
N GLY A 93 0.28 -8.74 15.81
CA GLY A 93 1.70 -8.60 16.08
C GLY A 93 2.09 -9.08 17.48
N PRO A 94 3.38 -9.40 17.70
CA PRO A 94 3.86 -9.77 19.02
C PRO A 94 3.70 -8.60 20.02
N LEU A 95 2.97 -8.84 21.11
CA LEU A 95 2.67 -7.88 22.17
C LEU A 95 3.92 -7.22 22.80
N ASN A 96 5.08 -7.87 22.77
CA ASN A 96 6.28 -7.43 23.51
C ASN A 96 7.47 -7.02 22.62
N ASP A 97 7.46 -7.35 21.33
CA ASP A 97 8.66 -7.17 20.49
C ASP A 97 8.67 -5.84 19.73
N ILE A 98 7.49 -5.34 19.36
CA ILE A 98 7.33 -4.09 18.60
C ILE A 98 7.00 -2.92 19.54
N ASP A 99 6.48 -3.22 20.74
CA ASP A 99 5.86 -2.26 21.67
C ASP A 99 6.79 -1.60 22.68
N ASN A 100 7.95 -2.20 22.96
CA ASN A 100 8.86 -1.65 23.95
C ASN A 100 9.82 -0.64 23.32
N GLU A 101 9.94 0.57 23.84
CA GLU A 101 11.13 1.40 23.64
C GLU A 101 12.30 0.79 24.42
N PRO A 102 13.57 0.88 23.96
CA PRO A 102 14.69 0.55 24.83
C PRO A 102 14.80 1.64 25.91
N ASP A 103 14.52 1.25 27.15
CA ASP A 103 14.86 1.93 28.41
C ASP A 103 14.49 3.42 28.51
N GLY A 104 13.22 3.68 28.81
CA GLY A 104 12.76 4.91 29.46
C GLY A 104 11.75 4.51 30.52
N GLU A 105 12.09 4.74 31.79
CA GLU A 105 11.36 4.31 33.01
C GLU A 105 9.89 3.98 32.80
N GLU A 106 9.55 2.70 32.98
CA GLU A 106 8.18 2.22 33.07
C GLU A 106 7.44 2.99 34.17
N LYS A 107 6.58 3.95 33.79
CA LYS A 107 5.43 4.23 34.63
C LYS A 107 4.48 3.05 34.49
N SER A 108 4.51 2.18 35.50
CA SER A 108 3.47 1.19 35.72
C SER A 108 2.10 1.86 35.67
N VAL A 109 1.42 1.72 34.54
CA VAL A 109 -0.03 1.97 34.49
C VAL A 109 -0.65 0.69 35.00
N ASP A 110 -0.90 0.66 36.30
CA ASP A 110 -1.67 -0.37 36.96
C ASP A 110 -3.05 -0.42 36.29
N ARG A 111 -3.27 -1.42 35.43
CA ARG A 111 -4.59 -1.73 34.89
C ARG A 111 -5.02 -3.04 35.49
N THR A 112 -5.78 -2.92 36.58
CA THR A 112 -6.51 -4.01 37.20
C THR A 112 -7.36 -4.71 36.14
N MET A 113 -6.99 -5.96 35.86
CA MET A 113 -7.81 -6.88 35.08
C MET A 113 -9.07 -7.17 35.88
N SER A 114 -10.22 -6.81 35.34
CA SER A 114 -11.50 -7.40 35.76
C SER A 114 -12.05 -8.16 34.57
N ASP A 115 -12.09 -9.48 34.75
CA ASP A 115 -12.79 -10.40 33.87
C ASP A 115 -14.31 -10.13 33.92
N GLU A 116 -14.96 -10.47 32.80
CA GLU A 116 -16.41 -10.57 32.58
C GLU A 116 -17.23 -9.28 32.49
N SER A 117 -17.57 -8.90 31.26
CA SER A 117 -18.90 -9.13 30.67
C SER A 117 -19.21 -8.08 29.61
N SER A 118 -19.90 -8.52 28.57
CA SER A 118 -20.34 -7.74 27.41
C SER A 118 -21.12 -6.49 27.80
N GLN A 119 -20.44 -5.35 27.83
CA GLN A 119 -21.04 -4.05 27.60
C GLN A 119 -20.15 -3.33 26.59
N GLU A 120 -20.76 -2.95 25.46
CA GLU A 120 -20.16 -2.00 24.53
C GLU A 120 -20.03 -0.68 25.28
N GLU A 121 -18.94 -0.51 26.03
CA GLU A 121 -18.57 0.79 26.54
C GLU A 121 -18.29 1.68 25.33
N ASP A 122 -18.98 2.81 25.29
CA ASP A 122 -18.78 3.87 24.32
C ASP A 122 -17.41 4.51 24.61
N PHE A 123 -16.34 3.79 24.27
CA PHE A 123 -14.99 4.32 24.27
C PHE A 123 -15.02 5.57 23.40
N ASP A 124 -14.63 6.70 23.98
CA ASP A 124 -14.50 7.96 23.25
C ASP A 124 -13.41 7.80 22.19
N LYS A 125 -13.86 7.40 21.02
CA LYS A 125 -13.09 7.10 19.81
C LYS A 125 -12.51 8.35 19.15
N SER A 126 -12.53 9.49 19.84
CA SER A 126 -11.94 10.77 19.42
C SER A 126 -10.45 10.90 19.77
N GLU A 127 -9.90 10.06 20.67
CA GLU A 127 -8.49 10.12 21.11
C GLU A 127 -7.52 9.32 20.23
N THR A 128 -7.74 9.27 18.91
CA THR A 128 -6.74 8.76 17.95
C THR A 128 -6.06 9.91 17.23
N PRO A 129 -4.74 9.87 17.01
CA PRO A 129 -3.85 8.76 17.35
C PRO A 129 -3.56 8.63 18.85
N TYR A 130 -3.51 7.39 19.35
CA TYR A 130 -3.13 7.14 20.73
C TYR A 130 -1.70 7.64 21.01
N GLN A 131 -1.48 8.11 22.25
CA GLN A 131 -0.18 8.51 22.77
C GLN A 131 0.32 7.53 23.84
N PRO A 132 1.65 7.42 24.05
CA PRO A 132 2.72 8.13 23.35
C PRO A 132 2.91 7.64 21.90
N CYS A 133 3.37 8.54 21.03
CA CYS A 133 3.67 8.20 19.64
C CYS A 133 4.91 7.31 19.55
N ARG A 134 4.92 6.34 18.65
CA ARG A 134 6.07 5.48 18.36
C ARG A 134 7.15 6.24 17.62
N ASN A 135 8.42 6.01 17.96
CA ASN A 135 9.53 6.40 17.08
C ASN A 135 9.56 5.50 15.83
N ARG A 136 9.48 6.10 14.62
CA ARG A 136 9.46 5.32 13.37
C ARG A 136 10.71 4.48 13.16
N SER A 137 11.89 5.07 13.32
CA SER A 137 13.17 4.43 13.03
C SER A 137 13.41 3.22 13.93
N VAL A 138 13.11 3.36 15.22
CA VAL A 138 13.18 2.26 16.19
C VAL A 138 12.17 1.17 15.82
N THR A 139 10.92 1.55 15.58
CA THR A 139 9.84 0.59 15.25
C THR A 139 10.15 -0.17 13.96
N MET A 140 10.57 0.53 12.91
CA MET A 140 10.95 -0.07 11.62
C MET A 140 12.11 -1.06 11.79
N LYS A 141 13.15 -0.71 12.56
CA LYS A 141 14.29 -1.59 12.81
C LYS A 141 13.87 -2.88 13.54
N LYS A 142 13.06 -2.76 14.59
CA LYS A 142 12.56 -3.91 15.36
C LYS A 142 11.64 -4.79 14.51
N PHE A 143 10.72 -4.17 13.79
CA PHE A 143 9.78 -4.88 12.94
C PHE A 143 10.48 -5.62 11.80
N LYS A 144 11.47 -4.97 11.16
CA LYS A 144 12.31 -5.62 10.15
C LYS A 144 12.99 -6.88 10.71
N TYR A 145 13.61 -6.77 11.88
CA TYR A 145 14.26 -7.92 12.52
C TYR A 145 13.27 -9.05 12.82
N HIS A 146 12.08 -8.71 13.32
CA HIS A 146 11.02 -9.68 13.58
C HIS A 146 10.59 -10.40 12.29
N VAL A 147 10.35 -9.67 11.20
CA VAL A 147 9.96 -10.26 9.91
C VAL A 147 11.05 -11.18 9.33
N GLU A 148 12.31 -10.78 9.42
CA GLU A 148 13.43 -11.54 8.85
C GLU A 148 13.71 -12.87 9.58
N THR A 149 13.27 -12.98 10.83
CA THR A 149 13.54 -14.14 11.71
C THR A 149 12.36 -15.11 11.84
N GLN A 150 11.22 -14.81 11.23
CA GLN A 150 9.98 -15.59 11.37
C GLN A 150 9.56 -16.22 10.05
N ASP A 151 9.25 -17.52 10.07
CA ASP A 151 8.72 -18.23 8.89
C ASP A 151 7.24 -17.90 8.62
N ALA A 152 6.56 -17.27 9.57
CA ALA A 152 5.14 -16.89 9.47
C ALA A 152 4.83 -15.96 8.28
N TYR A 153 5.83 -15.26 7.76
CA TYR A 153 5.70 -14.31 6.64
C TYR A 153 6.06 -14.92 5.28
N ARG A 154 6.34 -16.23 5.23
CA ARG A 154 6.73 -16.90 3.99
C ARG A 154 5.59 -16.87 2.97
N GLY A 155 5.85 -16.24 1.83
CA GLY A 155 4.89 -16.09 0.73
C GLY A 155 4.30 -14.68 0.63
N ALA A 156 4.66 -13.78 1.55
CA ALA A 156 4.46 -12.34 1.39
C ALA A 156 5.66 -11.72 0.66
N ASP A 157 5.36 -10.79 -0.26
CA ASP A 157 6.36 -9.93 -0.91
C ASP A 157 6.61 -8.67 -0.08
N VAL A 158 5.60 -8.21 0.66
CA VAL A 158 5.66 -7.02 1.53
C VAL A 158 4.98 -7.32 2.85
N VAL A 159 5.57 -6.89 3.97
CA VAL A 159 4.95 -6.98 5.30
C VAL A 159 4.75 -5.58 5.86
N ILE A 160 3.53 -5.23 6.26
CA ILE A 160 3.19 -3.90 6.78
C ILE A 160 2.73 -4.02 8.23
N PHE A 161 3.44 -3.36 9.14
CA PHE A 161 3.00 -3.17 10.51
C PHE A 161 2.02 -1.99 10.59
N VAL A 162 0.86 -2.22 11.21
CA VAL A 162 -0.23 -1.25 11.38
C VAL A 162 -0.47 -1.03 12.86
N THR A 163 -0.43 0.24 13.28
CA THR A 163 -0.61 0.62 14.68
C THR A 163 -1.70 1.68 14.85
N GLY A 164 -2.46 1.58 15.94
CA GLY A 164 -3.37 2.66 16.36
C GLY A 164 -2.67 3.85 17.02
N LEU A 165 -1.39 3.70 17.40
CA LEU A 165 -0.57 4.78 17.95
C LEU A 165 -0.10 5.72 16.84
N CYS A 166 0.08 7.01 17.16
CA CYS A 166 0.78 7.91 16.24
C CYS A 166 2.21 7.43 16.02
N ILE A 167 2.80 7.84 14.89
CA ILE A 167 4.20 7.63 14.60
C ILE A 167 4.87 9.00 14.52
N ASN A 168 5.87 9.22 15.36
CA ASN A 168 6.71 10.41 15.29
C ASN A 168 7.49 10.41 13.97
N LEU A 169 7.26 11.45 13.18
CA LEU A 169 8.18 11.88 12.14
C LEU A 169 9.40 12.47 12.84
N GLU A 170 10.60 12.04 12.47
CA GLU A 170 11.80 12.75 12.91
C GLU A 170 11.84 14.08 12.17
N ALA A 171 11.34 15.14 12.82
CA ALA A 171 11.02 16.42 12.19
C ALA A 171 12.21 17.38 12.04
N ASP A 172 13.44 16.86 12.06
CA ASP A 172 14.61 17.65 11.65
C ASP A 172 14.67 17.69 10.13
N ALA A 173 15.07 18.82 9.53
CA ALA A 173 15.05 19.07 8.08
C ALA A 173 15.79 18.06 7.18
N ASN A 174 16.44 17.05 7.77
CA ASN A 174 17.14 15.96 7.07
C ASN A 174 16.76 14.55 7.58
N LYS A 175 15.84 14.44 8.55
CA LYS A 175 15.43 13.16 9.17
C LYS A 175 13.97 12.80 8.90
N GLU A 176 13.23 13.63 8.15
CA GLU A 176 11.82 13.33 7.83
C GLU A 176 11.65 11.97 7.13
N TRP A 177 12.67 11.56 6.38
CA TRP A 177 12.78 10.29 5.66
C TRP A 177 13.34 9.14 6.50
N GLU A 178 13.85 9.44 7.70
CA GLU A 178 14.37 8.43 8.61
C GLU A 178 13.24 7.48 9.05
N GLY A 179 13.57 6.19 9.10
CA GLY A 179 12.63 5.13 9.42
C GLY A 179 11.68 4.71 8.30
N PHE A 180 11.75 5.30 7.10
CA PHE A 180 11.04 4.77 5.92
C PHE A 180 11.80 3.61 5.25
N SER A 181 11.07 2.84 4.44
CA SER A 181 11.64 1.75 3.64
C SER A 181 12.67 2.29 2.65
N LYS A 182 13.83 1.64 2.56
CA LYS A 182 14.87 2.04 1.60
C LYS A 182 14.46 1.70 0.15
N PRO A 183 14.94 2.46 -0.84
CA PRO A 183 14.64 2.18 -2.24
C PRO A 183 15.07 0.78 -2.70
N GLY A 184 14.23 0.12 -3.52
CA GLY A 184 14.60 -1.10 -4.25
C GLY A 184 14.60 -2.40 -3.43
N LEU A 185 13.88 -2.45 -2.31
CA LEU A 185 13.83 -3.61 -1.42
C LEU A 185 12.77 -4.66 -1.77
N ILE A 186 11.92 -4.45 -2.79
CA ILE A 186 10.69 -5.24 -2.99
C ILE A 186 10.90 -6.76 -3.15
N CYS A 187 12.06 -7.21 -3.65
CA CYS A 187 12.37 -8.63 -3.81
C CYS A 187 13.22 -9.20 -2.65
N THR A 188 13.16 -8.58 -1.47
CA THR A 188 13.96 -8.97 -0.30
C THR A 188 13.06 -9.22 0.90
N LYS A 189 13.51 -10.04 1.85
CA LYS A 189 12.84 -10.21 3.15
C LYS A 189 12.76 -8.90 3.96
N SER A 190 13.47 -7.85 3.53
CA SER A 190 13.47 -6.52 4.13
C SER A 190 12.39 -5.58 3.59
N ALA A 191 11.48 -6.04 2.73
CA ALA A 191 10.36 -5.25 2.21
C ALA A 191 9.28 -5.05 3.29
N VAL A 192 9.60 -4.20 4.28
CA VAL A 192 8.74 -3.93 5.43
C VAL A 192 8.32 -2.46 5.54
N GLY A 193 7.07 -2.24 5.93
CA GLY A 193 6.48 -0.92 6.14
C GLY A 193 5.92 -0.76 7.55
N VAL A 194 5.87 0.47 8.06
CA VAL A 194 5.25 0.81 9.36
C VAL A 194 4.28 1.97 9.14
N VAL A 195 3.02 1.79 9.51
CA VAL A 195 1.96 2.79 9.32
C VAL A 195 1.09 2.95 10.56
N HIS A 196 0.69 4.19 10.82
CA HIS A 196 -0.42 4.50 11.70
C HIS A 196 -1.69 4.38 10.86
N ASP A 197 -2.71 3.72 11.41
CA ASP A 197 -4.05 3.74 10.84
C ASP A 197 -5.09 3.82 11.97
N ASP A 198 -6.12 4.64 11.78
CA ASP A 198 -7.16 4.86 12.78
C ASP A 198 -8.26 3.78 12.79
N GLY A 199 -8.17 2.78 11.90
CA GLY A 199 -9.15 1.71 11.79
C GLY A 199 -10.52 2.16 11.26
N LYS A 200 -10.64 3.40 10.76
CA LYS A 200 -11.93 4.02 10.39
C LYS A 200 -11.90 4.72 9.04
N THR A 201 -10.86 5.50 8.78
CA THR A 201 -10.76 6.40 7.62
C THR A 201 -9.72 5.96 6.62
N PHE A 202 -9.00 4.87 6.89
CA PHE A 202 -7.89 4.38 6.06
C PHE A 202 -6.77 5.43 5.90
N ASN A 203 -6.58 6.29 6.90
CA ASN A 203 -5.58 7.37 6.87
C ASN A 203 -4.13 6.85 6.72
N GLY A 204 -3.88 5.59 7.06
CA GLY A 204 -2.59 4.92 6.87
C GLY A 204 -2.23 4.61 5.41
N THR A 205 -3.21 4.59 4.50
CA THR A 205 -3.02 4.17 3.10
C THR A 205 -2.03 5.06 2.34
N ARG A 206 -2.02 6.37 2.61
CA ARG A 206 -1.06 7.29 1.98
C ARG A 206 0.39 6.98 2.40
N SER A 207 0.61 6.67 3.68
CA SER A 207 1.93 6.29 4.19
C SER A 207 2.38 4.92 3.65
N ALA A 208 1.44 3.97 3.55
CA ALA A 208 1.71 2.67 2.94
C ALA A 208 2.09 2.80 1.45
N ALA A 209 1.37 3.62 0.69
CA ALA A 209 1.66 3.87 -0.72
C ALA A 209 3.05 4.49 -0.92
N LEU A 210 3.42 5.48 -0.09
CA LEU A 210 4.76 6.08 -0.11
C LEU A 210 5.86 5.04 0.14
N GLN A 211 5.71 4.24 1.19
CA GLN A 211 6.69 3.20 1.55
C GLN A 211 6.83 2.15 0.45
N LEU A 212 5.71 1.74 -0.14
CA LEU A 212 5.71 0.81 -1.24
C LEU A 212 6.37 1.39 -2.49
N ALA A 213 6.14 2.67 -2.79
CA ALA A 213 6.81 3.34 -3.90
C ALA A 213 8.33 3.35 -3.70
N LEU A 214 8.80 3.64 -2.49
CA LEU A 214 10.22 3.53 -2.14
C LEU A 214 10.70 2.09 -2.37
N MET A 215 10.03 1.07 -1.81
CA MET A 215 10.43 -0.34 -2.03
C MET A 215 10.52 -0.72 -3.52
N LEU A 216 9.64 -0.17 -4.35
CA LEU A 216 9.63 -0.34 -5.82
C LEU A 216 10.72 0.45 -6.55
N GLY A 217 11.50 1.28 -5.84
CA GLY A 217 12.65 2.00 -6.36
C GLY A 217 12.41 3.49 -6.63
N ALA A 218 11.30 4.05 -6.19
CA ALA A 218 11.08 5.50 -6.26
C ALA A 218 12.10 6.25 -5.38
N ASN A 219 12.36 7.50 -5.74
CA ASN A 219 13.20 8.42 -4.97
C ASN A 219 12.34 9.56 -4.43
N GLU A 220 12.89 10.27 -3.45
CA GLU A 220 12.32 11.51 -2.93
C GLU A 220 12.28 12.57 -4.04
N ASP A 221 11.12 13.22 -4.23
CA ASP A 221 10.92 14.23 -5.28
C ASP A 221 11.90 15.41 -5.19
N ALA A 222 12.43 15.70 -3.99
CA ALA A 222 13.38 16.78 -3.74
C ALA A 222 14.82 16.47 -4.18
N LYS A 223 15.16 15.21 -4.51
CA LYS A 223 16.45 14.88 -5.10
C LYS A 223 16.41 15.26 -6.58
N THR A 224 17.31 16.15 -6.98
CA THR A 224 17.42 16.86 -8.27
C THR A 224 17.55 16.02 -9.54
N ASN A 225 17.28 14.71 -9.48
CA ASN A 225 17.42 13.76 -10.59
C ASN A 225 16.14 12.97 -10.90
N CYS A 226 14.95 13.48 -10.55
CA CYS A 226 13.69 12.97 -11.10
C CYS A 226 13.59 13.38 -12.59
N LYS A 227 14.21 12.59 -13.48
CA LYS A 227 14.12 12.73 -14.94
C LYS A 227 13.11 11.76 -15.54
#